data_AF-I4BVE1-F1
#
_entry.id   AF-I4BVE1-F1
#
_cell.length_a   1.000
_cell.length_b   1.000
_cell.length_c   1.000
_cell.angle_alpha   90.00
_cell.angle_beta   90.00
_cell.angle_gamma   90.00
#
_symmetry.space_group_name_H-M   'P 1'
#
loop_
_entity.id
_entity.type
_entity.pdbx_description
1 polymer ?
#
loop_
_entity_poly.entity_id
_entity_poly.type
_entity_poly.pdbx_seq_one_letter_code
_entity_poly.pdbx_strand_id
1 'polypeptide(L)'
;MARMDDSVREAKILDFIKNLTSAFFVVISVIGFLFAKAGRPWGEMLSAVGVSGAVGIFTNILAVKMLFRPIYIPLIGVPIPGSGVIAKNRDRILDTFANEVRNRLLTPDALKQAVSDEAFFQSVSPVLQREIMRLYLRRDNLRALLRVLEKPLTDFFSSPGFEQMVRERLLDVERSHFVLSLASKVGLFQVENLTKWIVSLVKDRWIHFLQGEEGLRELQRQVALMLSKISWEEGDAIKVFRETFERIVRRILERIDLGELAKRSLGEVEEGDVEAYLEKLAHKYLFWIEMWGGIVGAIIGLFMGIWFVI
;
A
#
# COMPACT_ATOMS: atom_id res chain seq x y z
N MET A 1 -8.39 -0.03 13.68
CA MET A 1 -9.38 0.35 14.71
C MET A 1 -8.74 0.94 15.97
N ALA A 2 -7.77 0.29 16.63
CA ALA A 2 -7.12 0.83 17.85
C ALA A 2 -6.50 2.25 17.70
N ARG A 3 -5.78 2.53 16.61
CA ARG A 3 -5.17 3.86 16.36
C ARG A 3 -6.18 4.99 16.13
N MET A 4 -7.40 4.69 15.66
CA MET A 4 -8.44 5.71 15.49
C MET A 4 -8.98 6.17 16.84
N ASP A 5 -9.11 5.27 17.82
CA ASP A 5 -9.64 5.57 19.15
C ASP A 5 -8.69 6.46 19.97
N ASP A 6 -7.38 6.18 19.92
CA ASP A 6 -6.35 7.00 20.57
C ASP A 6 -6.36 8.45 20.06
N SER A 7 -6.52 8.65 18.75
CA SER A 7 -6.57 9.99 18.14
C SER A 7 -7.78 10.80 18.58
N VAL A 8 -8.91 10.14 18.83
CA VAL A 8 -10.15 10.79 19.28
C VAL A 8 -10.04 11.17 20.75
N ARG A 9 -9.45 10.29 21.56
CA ARG A 9 -9.20 10.55 22.98
C ARG A 9 -8.25 11.72 23.18
N GLU A 10 -7.17 11.76 22.42
CA GLU A 10 -6.19 12.86 22.46
C GLU A 10 -6.83 14.20 22.06
N ALA A 11 -7.63 14.23 20.99
CA ALA A 11 -8.36 15.44 20.58
C ALA A 11 -9.28 15.96 21.70
N LYS A 12 -10.02 15.08 22.38
CA LYS A 12 -10.87 15.45 23.53
C LYS A 12 -10.08 16.04 24.69
N ILE A 13 -8.88 15.51 24.96
CA ILE A 13 -7.99 16.03 26.01
C ILE A 13 -7.49 17.43 25.63
N LEU A 14 -7.06 17.63 24.38
CA LEU A 14 -6.62 18.93 23.88
C LEU A 14 -7.77 19.96 23.95
N ASP A 15 -8.97 19.60 23.52
CA ASP A 15 -10.14 20.47 23.62
C ASP A 15 -10.50 20.79 25.08
N PHE A 16 -10.38 19.84 25.99
CA PHE A 16 -10.58 20.07 27.40
C PHE A 16 -9.56 21.08 27.97
N ILE A 17 -8.27 20.89 27.66
CA ILE A 17 -7.21 21.82 28.09
C ILE A 17 -7.46 23.21 27.53
N LYS A 18 -7.80 23.32 26.25
CA LYS A 18 -8.12 24.59 25.59
C LYS A 18 -9.29 25.31 26.24
N ASN A 19 -10.37 24.58 26.53
CA ASN A 19 -11.55 25.16 27.18
C ASN A 19 -11.23 25.60 28.60
N LEU A 20 -10.44 24.81 29.34
CA LEU A 20 -10.00 25.15 30.70
C LEU A 20 -9.11 26.40 30.72
N THR A 21 -8.17 26.52 29.79
CA THR A 21 -7.25 27.67 29.70
C THR A 21 -7.97 28.93 29.22
N SER A 22 -8.92 28.80 28.28
CA SER A 22 -9.80 29.89 27.87
C SER A 22 -10.64 30.40 29.04
N ALA A 23 -11.25 29.48 29.81
CA ALA A 23 -12.03 29.82 30.99
C ALA A 23 -11.17 30.48 32.07
N PHE A 24 -9.94 30.01 32.27
CA PHE A 24 -8.98 30.60 33.21
C PHE A 24 -8.71 32.08 32.90
N PHE A 25 -8.42 32.43 31.64
CA PHE A 25 -8.17 33.83 31.27
C PHE A 25 -9.41 34.72 31.42
N VAL A 26 -10.60 34.21 31.09
CA VAL A 26 -11.87 34.93 31.31
C VAL A 26 -12.11 35.16 32.80
N VAL A 27 -11.89 34.15 33.63
CA VAL A 27 -12.07 34.26 35.09
C VAL A 27 -11.07 35.26 35.68
N ILE A 28 -9.80 35.20 35.28
CA ILE A 28 -8.78 36.18 35.71
C ILE A 28 -9.18 37.59 35.29
N SER A 29 -9.70 37.77 34.07
CA SER A 29 -10.18 39.07 33.59
C SER A 29 -11.28 39.62 34.49
N VAL A 30 -12.29 38.80 34.82
CA VAL A 30 -13.42 39.19 35.66
C VAL A 30 -12.97 39.48 37.09
N ILE A 31 -12.13 38.63 37.69
CA ILE A 31 -11.60 38.83 39.05
C ILE A 31 -10.75 40.11 39.11
N GLY A 32 -9.87 40.32 38.13
CA GLY A 32 -9.06 41.52 38.01
C GLY A 32 -9.92 42.77 37.94
N PHE A 33 -10.96 42.76 37.10
CA PHE A 33 -11.92 43.86 37.00
C PHE A 33 -12.62 44.16 38.34
N LEU A 34 -13.06 43.13 39.07
CA LEU A 34 -13.69 43.31 40.39
C LEU A 34 -12.71 43.90 41.42
N PHE A 35 -11.45 43.46 41.42
CA PHE A 35 -10.42 44.00 42.31
C PHE A 35 -9.98 45.42 41.95
N ALA A 36 -9.94 45.76 40.67
CA ALA A 36 -9.71 47.13 40.22
C ALA A 36 -10.81 48.04 40.77
N LYS A 37 -12.08 47.62 40.65
CA LYS A 37 -13.23 48.35 41.20
C LYS A 37 -13.20 48.47 42.73
N ALA A 38 -12.59 47.50 43.42
CA ALA A 38 -12.37 47.52 44.86
C ALA A 38 -11.17 48.39 45.31
N GLY A 39 -10.52 49.10 44.38
CA GLY A 39 -9.39 50.00 44.67
C GLY A 39 -8.05 49.29 44.91
N ARG A 40 -7.91 48.03 44.46
CA ARG A 40 -6.64 47.29 44.55
C ARG A 40 -5.82 47.54 43.28
N PRO A 41 -4.58 48.06 43.38
CA PRO A 41 -3.78 48.42 42.19
C PRO A 41 -3.49 47.22 41.29
N TRP A 42 -3.26 46.03 41.86
CA TRP A 42 -3.04 44.78 41.12
C TRP A 42 -4.25 44.29 40.31
N GLY A 43 -5.45 44.83 40.56
CA GLY A 43 -6.67 44.43 39.84
C GLY A 43 -6.62 44.79 38.35
N GLU A 44 -6.11 45.97 38.01
CA GLU A 44 -5.98 46.42 36.62
C GLU A 44 -5.00 45.54 35.83
N MET A 45 -3.89 45.16 36.47
CA MET A 45 -2.92 44.24 35.90
C MET A 45 -3.52 42.84 35.65
N LEU A 46 -4.26 42.28 36.61
CA LEU A 46 -4.94 41.00 36.42
C LEU A 46 -5.98 41.06 35.30
N SER A 47 -6.74 42.15 35.21
CA SER A 47 -7.70 42.37 34.14
C SER A 47 -7.00 42.42 32.77
N ALA A 48 -5.90 43.17 32.66
CA ALA A 48 -5.13 43.29 31.43
C ALA A 48 -4.52 41.94 30.98
N VAL A 49 -3.98 41.15 31.91
CA VAL A 49 -3.49 39.78 31.65
C VAL A 49 -4.62 38.87 31.17
N GLY A 50 -5.76 38.89 31.84
CA GLY A 50 -6.91 38.07 31.51
C GLY A 50 -7.49 38.38 30.12
N VAL A 51 -7.75 39.67 29.83
CA VAL A 51 -8.30 40.11 28.54
C VAL A 51 -7.33 39.80 27.41
N SER A 52 -6.06 40.16 27.57
CA SER A 52 -5.06 39.98 26.51
C SER A 52 -4.78 38.50 26.24
N GLY A 53 -4.74 37.66 27.28
CA GLY A 53 -4.64 36.21 27.13
C GLY A 53 -5.87 35.58 26.46
N ALA A 54 -7.08 36.00 26.85
CA ALA A 54 -8.31 35.51 26.24
C ALA A 54 -8.42 35.88 24.75
N VAL A 55 -8.07 37.12 24.39
CA VAL A 55 -8.01 37.59 23.00
C VAL A 55 -6.96 36.82 22.20
N GLY A 56 -5.80 36.54 22.80
CA GLY A 56 -4.73 35.76 22.18
C GLY A 56 -5.15 34.34 21.81
N ILE A 57 -5.81 33.63 22.74
CA ILE A 57 -6.38 32.30 22.46
C ILE A 57 -7.46 32.39 21.38
N PHE A 58 -8.41 33.30 21.54
CA PHE A 58 -9.55 33.43 20.63
C PHE A 58 -9.10 33.69 19.18
N THR A 59 -8.15 34.61 19.00
CA THR A 59 -7.65 34.99 17.67
C THR A 59 -6.96 33.82 16.98
N ASN A 60 -6.19 33.02 17.74
CA ASN A 60 -5.48 31.89 17.14
C ASN A 60 -6.41 30.71 16.83
N ILE A 61 -7.42 30.45 17.67
CA ILE A 61 -8.50 29.49 17.35
C ILE A 61 -9.21 29.90 16.06
N LEU A 62 -9.50 31.19 15.91
CA LEU A 62 -10.13 31.73 14.71
C LEU A 62 -9.22 31.53 13.49
N ALA A 63 -7.92 31.83 13.60
CA ALA A 63 -6.95 31.67 12.52
C ALA A 63 -6.86 30.21 12.03
N VAL A 64 -6.80 29.23 12.95
CA VAL A 64 -6.79 27.81 12.59
C VAL A 64 -8.06 27.42 11.83
N LYS A 65 -9.24 27.83 12.31
CA LYS A 65 -10.51 27.57 11.61
C LYS A 65 -10.58 28.24 10.23
N MET A 66 -10.01 29.45 10.11
CA MET A 66 -9.96 30.19 8.85
C MET A 66 -9.09 29.51 7.78
N LEU A 67 -8.18 28.60 8.12
CA LEU A 67 -7.42 27.87 7.10
C LEU A 67 -8.32 26.91 6.30
N PHE A 68 -9.29 26.29 6.98
CA PHE A 68 -10.11 25.21 6.42
C PHE A 68 -11.43 25.72 5.84
N ARG A 69 -12.09 26.67 6.51
CA ARG A 69 -13.43 27.13 6.10
C ARG A 69 -13.46 28.64 5.89
N PRO A 70 -14.18 29.13 4.87
CA PRO A 70 -14.40 30.57 4.72
C PRO A 70 -15.25 31.08 5.88
N ILE A 71 -14.76 32.10 6.57
CA ILE A 71 -15.49 32.75 7.67
C ILE A 71 -16.01 34.08 7.17
N TYR A 72 -17.30 34.35 7.36
CA TYR A 72 -17.98 35.57 6.92
C TYR A 72 -18.15 36.55 8.07
N ILE A 73 -17.99 37.85 7.78
CA ILE A 73 -18.20 38.92 8.76
C ILE A 73 -19.72 39.06 8.98
N PRO A 74 -20.26 38.85 10.20
CA PRO A 74 -21.71 38.79 10.44
C PRO A 74 -22.47 40.07 10.05
N LEU A 75 -21.81 41.23 10.13
CA LEU A 75 -22.40 42.54 9.89
C LEU A 75 -22.32 43.01 8.42
N ILE A 76 -21.37 42.46 7.65
CA ILE A 76 -21.02 42.94 6.29
C ILE A 76 -21.25 41.85 5.22
N GLY A 77 -21.34 40.57 5.62
CA GLY A 77 -21.58 39.44 4.70
C GLY A 77 -20.38 39.09 3.79
N VAL A 78 -19.25 39.79 3.93
CA VAL A 78 -18.03 39.56 3.12
C VAL A 78 -17.13 38.53 3.84
N PRO A 79 -16.52 37.57 3.12
CA PRO A 79 -15.57 36.63 3.70
C PRO A 79 -14.31 37.34 4.16
N ILE A 80 -13.77 36.95 5.32
CA ILE A 80 -12.51 37.50 5.83
C ILE A 80 -11.39 37.21 4.81
N PRO A 81 -10.60 38.22 4.41
CA PRO A 81 -9.48 38.03 3.50
C PRO A 81 -8.54 36.92 4.00
N GLY A 82 -8.18 35.98 3.13
CA GLY A 82 -7.34 34.85 3.49
C GLY A 82 -8.04 33.73 4.28
N SER A 83 -9.37 33.69 4.34
CA SER A 83 -10.11 32.53 4.86
C SER A 83 -10.39 31.46 3.80
N GLY A 84 -10.48 30.20 4.24
CA GLY A 84 -10.70 29.00 3.43
C GLY A 84 -9.55 28.65 2.48
N VAL A 85 -8.29 28.94 2.84
CA VAL A 85 -7.14 28.77 1.92
C VAL A 85 -6.95 27.32 1.49
N ILE A 86 -7.09 26.36 2.40
CA ILE A 86 -6.89 24.94 2.10
C ILE A 86 -8.02 24.43 1.19
N ALA A 87 -9.28 24.70 1.56
CA ALA A 87 -10.43 24.32 0.73
C ALA A 87 -10.37 24.93 -0.68
N LYS A 88 -9.98 26.21 -0.81
CA LYS A 88 -9.87 26.89 -2.11
C LYS A 88 -8.72 26.40 -2.99
N ASN A 89 -7.65 25.85 -2.40
CA ASN A 89 -6.46 25.40 -3.13
C ASN A 89 -6.34 23.87 -3.13
N ARG A 90 -7.41 23.13 -2.80
CA ARG A 90 -7.43 21.66 -2.72
C ARG A 90 -6.79 21.02 -3.95
N ASP A 91 -7.28 21.35 -5.14
CA ASP A 91 -6.80 20.74 -6.39
C ASP A 91 -5.31 21.00 -6.59
N ARG A 92 -4.86 22.22 -6.31
CA ARG A 92 -3.44 22.60 -6.40
C ARG A 92 -2.57 21.83 -5.40
N ILE A 93 -3.06 21.63 -4.17
CA ILE A 93 -2.36 20.84 -3.15
C ILE A 93 -2.25 19.39 -3.60
N LEU A 94 -3.35 18.81 -4.09
CA LEU A 94 -3.38 17.44 -4.60
C LEU A 94 -2.47 17.27 -5.83
N ASP A 95 -2.46 18.22 -6.76
CA ASP A 95 -1.56 18.23 -7.91
C ASP A 95 -0.10 18.32 -7.50
N THR A 96 0.21 19.18 -6.53
CA THR A 96 1.57 19.33 -6.00
C THR A 96 2.02 18.06 -5.30
N PHE A 97 1.15 17.46 -4.49
CA PHE A 97 1.43 16.20 -3.83
C PHE A 97 1.63 15.05 -4.84
N ALA A 98 0.75 14.94 -5.82
CA ALA A 98 0.86 13.95 -6.89
C ALA A 98 2.17 14.09 -7.68
N ASN A 99 2.56 15.33 -7.99
CA ASN A 99 3.84 15.64 -8.62
C ASN A 99 5.02 15.20 -7.75
N GLU A 100 4.99 15.47 -6.44
CA GLU A 100 6.06 15.06 -5.53
C GLU A 100 6.12 13.54 -5.34
N VAL A 101 4.96 12.87 -5.27
CA VAL A 101 4.89 11.41 -5.26
C VAL A 101 5.53 10.83 -6.51
N ARG A 102 5.19 11.35 -7.70
CA ARG A 102 5.72 10.91 -8.98
C ARG A 102 7.21 11.18 -9.15
N ASN A 103 7.66 12.38 -8.78
CA ASN A 103 9.01 12.87 -9.12
C ASN A 103 10.04 12.64 -8.00
N ARG A 104 9.62 12.34 -6.77
CA ARG A 104 10.55 12.12 -5.64
C ARG A 104 10.32 10.84 -4.86
N LEU A 105 9.08 10.43 -4.63
CA LEU A 105 8.79 9.31 -3.72
C LEU A 105 8.74 7.95 -4.44
N LEU A 106 8.16 7.90 -5.63
CA LEU A 106 7.90 6.68 -6.39
C LEU A 106 8.49 6.79 -7.81
N THR A 107 9.71 7.30 -7.91
CA THR A 107 10.39 7.39 -9.20
C THR A 107 10.74 5.99 -9.73
N PRO A 108 10.77 5.80 -11.06
CA PRO A 108 11.20 4.53 -11.65
C PRO A 108 12.57 4.08 -11.15
N ASP A 109 13.49 5.01 -10.91
CA ASP A 109 14.84 4.73 -10.42
C ASP A 109 14.85 4.32 -8.94
N ALA A 110 14.13 5.04 -8.08
CA ALA A 110 14.02 4.68 -6.66
C ALA A 110 13.37 3.31 -6.48
N LEU A 111 12.36 3.00 -7.30
CA LEU A 111 11.70 1.69 -7.25
C LEU A 111 12.54 0.59 -7.88
N LYS A 112 13.29 0.86 -8.95
CA LYS A 112 14.30 -0.08 -9.47
C LYS A 112 15.32 -0.41 -8.39
N GLN A 113 15.83 0.60 -7.69
CA GLN A 113 16.78 0.42 -6.61
C GLN A 113 16.18 -0.36 -5.44
N ALA A 114 14.91 -0.09 -5.08
CA ALA A 114 14.20 -0.83 -4.04
C ALA A 114 13.96 -2.31 -4.40
N VAL A 115 13.68 -2.63 -5.67
CA VAL A 115 13.49 -4.03 -6.10
C VAL A 115 14.82 -4.78 -6.19
N SER A 116 15.89 -4.09 -6.58
CA SER A 116 17.24 -4.65 -6.62
C SER A 116 17.88 -4.73 -5.23
N ASP A 117 17.26 -4.14 -4.19
CA ASP A 117 17.72 -4.24 -2.81
C ASP A 117 17.56 -5.68 -2.30
N GLU A 118 18.66 -6.22 -1.75
CA GLU A 118 18.73 -7.61 -1.31
C GLU A 118 17.79 -7.88 -0.13
N ALA A 119 17.69 -6.93 0.82
CA ALA A 119 16.86 -7.11 1.99
C ALA A 119 15.37 -7.08 1.63
N PHE A 120 14.97 -6.15 0.75
CA PHE A 120 13.62 -6.11 0.21
C PHE A 120 13.29 -7.42 -0.51
N PHE A 121 14.17 -7.87 -1.41
CA PHE A 121 13.95 -9.10 -2.16
C PHE A 121 13.85 -10.33 -1.25
N GLN A 122 14.70 -10.45 -0.22
CA GLN A 122 14.62 -11.53 0.77
C GLN A 122 13.32 -11.50 1.57
N SER A 123 12.74 -10.33 1.82
CA SER A 123 11.44 -10.21 2.51
C SER A 123 10.26 -10.59 1.63
N VAL A 124 10.33 -10.28 0.33
CA VAL A 124 9.23 -10.48 -0.63
C VAL A 124 9.26 -11.87 -1.26
N SER A 125 10.46 -12.43 -1.49
CA SER A 125 10.66 -13.72 -2.16
C SER A 125 9.82 -14.85 -1.52
N PRO A 126 9.82 -15.07 -0.18
CA PRO A 126 8.99 -16.12 0.42
C PRO A 126 7.48 -15.92 0.25
N VAL A 127 7.02 -14.66 0.16
CA VAL A 127 5.60 -14.35 -0.07
C VAL A 127 5.22 -14.71 -1.50
N LEU A 128 6.01 -14.26 -2.47
CA LEU A 128 5.75 -14.56 -3.88
C LEU A 128 5.92 -16.04 -4.20
N GLN A 129 6.93 -16.70 -3.65
CA GLN A 129 7.11 -18.15 -3.81
C GLN A 129 5.87 -18.91 -3.35
N ARG A 130 5.35 -18.60 -2.16
CA ARG A 130 4.12 -19.22 -1.63
C ARG A 130 2.92 -18.96 -2.53
N GLU A 131 2.74 -17.74 -3.03
CA GLU A 131 1.60 -17.42 -3.89
C GLU A 131 1.72 -18.09 -5.26
N ILE A 132 2.93 -18.17 -5.83
CA ILE A 132 3.20 -18.94 -7.06
C ILE A 132 2.87 -20.42 -6.82
N MET A 133 3.36 -21.03 -5.74
CA MET A 133 3.04 -22.43 -5.41
C MET A 133 1.53 -22.64 -5.31
N ARG A 134 0.84 -21.73 -4.63
CA ARG A 134 -0.61 -21.77 -4.48
C ARG A 134 -1.35 -21.68 -5.81
N LEU A 135 -0.91 -20.79 -6.70
CA LEU A 135 -1.51 -20.60 -8.02
C LEU A 135 -1.26 -21.81 -8.93
N TYR A 136 -0.03 -22.33 -8.99
CA TYR A 136 0.29 -23.50 -9.82
C TYR A 136 -0.36 -24.79 -9.32
N LEU A 137 -0.55 -24.95 -8.01
CA LEU A 137 -1.22 -26.12 -7.44
C LEU A 137 -2.74 -26.01 -7.44
N ARG A 138 -3.32 -24.88 -7.86
CA ARG A 138 -4.76 -24.73 -7.98
C ARG A 138 -5.27 -25.54 -9.16
N ARG A 139 -6.22 -26.44 -8.91
CA ARG A 139 -6.85 -27.30 -9.93
C ARG A 139 -7.32 -26.53 -11.18
N ASP A 140 -7.96 -25.38 -10.98
CA ASP A 140 -8.49 -24.55 -12.07
C ASP A 140 -7.37 -24.04 -12.99
N ASN A 141 -6.24 -23.65 -12.41
CA ASN A 141 -5.09 -23.12 -13.14
C ASN A 141 -4.35 -24.23 -13.90
N LEU A 142 -4.17 -25.40 -13.28
CA LEU A 142 -3.61 -26.57 -13.96
C LEU A 142 -4.47 -26.97 -15.15
N ARG A 143 -5.80 -26.99 -14.98
CA ARG A 143 -6.73 -27.26 -16.08
C ARG A 143 -6.63 -26.23 -17.20
N ALA A 144 -6.48 -24.94 -16.86
CA ALA A 144 -6.28 -23.89 -17.85
C ALA A 144 -4.97 -24.07 -18.63
N LEU A 145 -3.86 -24.37 -17.95
CA LEU A 145 -2.57 -24.66 -18.59
C LEU A 145 -2.67 -25.87 -19.51
N LEU A 146 -3.31 -26.95 -19.07
CA LEU A 146 -3.50 -28.14 -19.89
C LEU A 146 -4.31 -27.89 -21.15
N ARG A 147 -5.36 -27.05 -21.08
CA ARG A 147 -6.12 -26.66 -22.27
C ARG A 147 -5.27 -25.91 -23.31
N VAL A 148 -4.33 -25.07 -22.84
CA VAL A 148 -3.40 -24.35 -23.73
C VAL A 148 -2.39 -25.33 -24.36
N LEU A 149 -1.94 -26.31 -23.60
CA LEU A 149 -0.94 -27.30 -24.03
C LEU A 149 -1.54 -28.52 -24.75
N GLU A 150 -2.85 -28.73 -24.69
CA GLU A 150 -3.55 -29.88 -25.25
C GLU A 150 -3.21 -30.07 -26.73
N LYS A 151 -3.38 -29.02 -27.54
CA LYS A 151 -3.10 -29.09 -28.97
C LYS A 151 -1.60 -29.24 -29.28
N PRO A 152 -0.69 -28.39 -28.76
CA PRO A 152 0.75 -28.57 -28.97
C PRO A 152 1.27 -29.96 -28.59
N LEU A 153 0.79 -30.53 -27.48
CA LEU A 153 1.22 -31.86 -27.03
C LEU A 153 0.59 -32.98 -27.87
N THR A 154 -0.67 -32.85 -28.26
CA THR A 154 -1.33 -33.82 -29.15
C THR A 154 -0.66 -33.86 -30.53
N ASP A 155 -0.30 -32.69 -31.06
CA ASP A 155 0.44 -32.54 -32.32
C ASP A 155 1.85 -33.12 -32.19
N PHE A 156 2.53 -32.84 -31.07
CA PHE A 156 3.84 -33.42 -30.76
C PHE A 156 3.80 -34.95 -30.69
N PHE A 157 2.87 -35.54 -29.93
CA PHE A 157 2.74 -37.00 -29.82
C PHE A 157 2.31 -37.67 -31.13
N SER A 158 1.66 -36.92 -32.03
CA SER A 158 1.31 -37.38 -33.37
C SER A 158 2.40 -37.12 -34.41
N SER A 159 3.51 -36.49 -34.03
CA SER A 159 4.57 -36.11 -34.96
C SER A 159 5.51 -37.28 -35.29
N PRO A 160 6.09 -37.32 -36.51
CA PRO A 160 7.12 -38.29 -36.85
C PRO A 160 8.35 -38.21 -35.92
N GLY A 161 8.65 -37.02 -35.39
CA GLY A 161 9.75 -36.81 -34.45
C GLY A 161 9.54 -37.55 -33.12
N PHE A 162 8.31 -37.60 -32.62
CA PHE A 162 8.00 -38.37 -31.42
C PHE A 162 8.11 -39.88 -31.67
N GLU A 163 7.61 -40.37 -32.81
CA GLU A 163 7.75 -41.77 -33.20
C GLU A 163 9.23 -42.18 -33.31
N GLN A 164 10.05 -41.34 -33.94
CA GLN A 164 11.49 -41.56 -34.03
C GLN A 164 12.17 -41.56 -32.65
N MET A 165 11.79 -40.64 -31.76
CA MET A 165 12.32 -40.59 -30.40
C MET A 165 12.00 -41.86 -29.60
N VAL A 166 10.76 -42.37 -29.71
CA VAL A 166 10.34 -43.62 -29.07
C VAL A 166 11.12 -44.80 -29.65
N ARG A 167 11.26 -44.85 -30.98
CA ARG A 167 12.01 -45.90 -31.68
C ARG A 167 13.46 -45.94 -31.23
N GLU A 168 14.14 -44.80 -31.21
CA GLU A 168 15.53 -44.68 -30.80
C GLU A 168 15.71 -45.15 -29.35
N ARG A 169 14.79 -44.79 -28.45
CA ARG A 169 14.84 -45.28 -27.06
C ARG A 169 14.58 -46.77 -26.93
N LEU A 170 13.68 -47.34 -27.74
CA LEU A 170 13.49 -48.79 -27.74
C LEU A 170 14.71 -49.53 -28.28
N LEU A 171 15.36 -49.01 -29.33
CA LEU A 171 16.61 -49.57 -29.84
C LEU A 171 17.75 -49.50 -28.81
N ASP A 172 17.82 -48.40 -28.06
CA ASP A 172 18.80 -48.20 -26.99
C ASP A 172 18.56 -49.17 -25.82
N VAL A 173 17.29 -49.36 -25.43
CA VAL A 173 16.89 -50.34 -24.41
C VAL A 173 17.16 -51.77 -24.88
N GLU A 174 16.84 -52.10 -26.14
CA GLU A 174 17.14 -53.41 -26.73
C GLU A 174 18.64 -53.71 -26.71
N ARG A 175 19.48 -52.73 -27.04
CA ARG A 175 20.95 -52.87 -27.02
C ARG A 175 21.50 -53.02 -25.60
N SER A 176 20.90 -52.35 -24.62
CA SER A 176 21.37 -52.36 -23.23
C SER A 176 20.84 -53.53 -22.41
N HIS A 177 19.73 -54.17 -22.80
CA HIS A 177 19.12 -55.28 -22.05
C HIS A 177 19.17 -56.60 -22.83
N PHE A 178 20.01 -57.53 -22.34
CA PHE A 178 20.24 -58.85 -22.94
C PHE A 178 18.95 -59.63 -23.26
N VAL A 179 18.00 -59.70 -22.31
CA VAL A 179 16.74 -60.45 -22.45
C VAL A 179 15.85 -59.87 -23.56
N LEU A 180 15.75 -58.54 -23.64
CA LEU A 180 14.97 -57.86 -24.67
C LEU A 180 15.60 -58.06 -26.06
N SER A 181 16.94 -58.01 -26.15
CA SER A 181 17.66 -58.28 -27.41
C SER A 181 17.43 -59.70 -27.94
N LEU A 182 17.37 -60.70 -27.05
CA LEU A 182 17.13 -62.09 -27.40
C LEU A 182 15.69 -62.33 -27.86
N ALA A 183 14.73 -61.75 -27.14
CA ALA A 183 13.32 -61.86 -27.50
C ALA A 183 13.01 -61.20 -28.86
N SER A 184 13.65 -60.08 -29.17
CA SER A 184 13.60 -59.45 -30.49
C SER A 184 14.21 -60.35 -31.58
N LYS A 185 15.41 -60.91 -31.36
CA LYS A 185 16.10 -61.80 -32.32
C LYS A 185 15.38 -63.12 -32.62
N VAL A 186 14.70 -63.68 -31.61
CA VAL A 186 13.88 -64.90 -31.75
C VAL A 186 12.50 -64.59 -32.36
N GLY A 187 12.21 -63.32 -32.65
CA GLY A 187 10.99 -62.88 -33.31
C GLY A 187 9.77 -62.79 -32.39
N LEU A 188 9.96 -62.78 -31.07
CA LEU A 188 8.85 -62.64 -30.10
C LEU A 188 8.20 -61.25 -30.16
N PHE A 189 8.95 -60.23 -30.58
CA PHE A 189 8.41 -58.90 -30.90
C PHE A 189 9.32 -58.18 -31.90
N GLN A 190 8.79 -57.14 -32.55
CA GLN A 190 9.58 -56.26 -33.41
C GLN A 190 9.55 -54.84 -32.84
N VAL A 191 10.70 -54.18 -32.81
CA VAL A 191 10.83 -52.80 -32.33
C VAL A 191 9.89 -51.86 -33.07
N GLU A 192 9.69 -52.06 -34.38
CA GLU A 192 8.75 -51.26 -35.17
C GLU A 192 7.30 -51.38 -34.66
N ASN A 193 6.85 -52.61 -34.38
CA ASN A 193 5.49 -52.86 -33.91
C ASN A 193 5.31 -52.34 -32.47
N LEU A 194 6.34 -52.50 -31.64
CA LEU A 194 6.33 -51.97 -30.27
C LEU A 194 6.33 -50.44 -30.27
N THR A 195 7.08 -49.80 -31.17
CA THR A 195 7.07 -48.34 -31.36
C THR A 195 5.67 -47.86 -31.70
N LYS A 196 5.05 -48.46 -32.72
CA LYS A 196 3.67 -48.11 -33.14
C LYS A 196 2.67 -48.28 -32.01
N TRP A 197 2.77 -49.37 -31.25
CA TRP A 197 1.91 -49.64 -30.10
C TRP A 197 2.11 -48.61 -28.97
N ILE A 198 3.35 -48.25 -28.62
CA ILE A 198 3.63 -47.22 -27.61
C ILE A 198 3.09 -45.86 -28.07
N VAL A 199 3.34 -45.47 -29.32
CA VAL A 199 2.87 -44.19 -29.86
C VAL A 199 1.34 -44.13 -29.84
N SER A 200 0.65 -45.19 -30.27
CA SER A 200 -0.82 -45.22 -30.21
C SER A 200 -1.33 -45.15 -28.78
N LEU A 201 -0.72 -45.91 -27.86
CA LEU A 201 -1.09 -45.89 -26.44
C LEU A 201 -0.91 -44.52 -25.79
N VAL A 202 0.20 -43.83 -26.07
CA VAL A 202 0.45 -42.48 -25.54
C VAL A 202 -0.60 -41.52 -26.08
N LYS A 203 -0.90 -41.59 -27.38
CA LYS A 203 -1.90 -40.74 -28.02
C LYS A 203 -3.29 -40.94 -27.42
N ASP A 204 -3.74 -42.19 -27.28
CA ASP A 204 -5.06 -42.52 -26.76
C ASP A 204 -5.16 -42.16 -25.27
N ARG A 205 -4.14 -42.50 -24.47
CA ARG A 205 -4.15 -42.24 -23.04
C ARG A 205 -4.02 -40.74 -22.72
N TRP A 206 -3.29 -39.97 -23.52
CA TRP A 206 -3.12 -38.52 -23.35
C TRP A 206 -4.46 -37.79 -23.36
N ILE A 207 -5.33 -38.12 -24.32
CA ILE A 207 -6.65 -37.50 -24.46
C ILE A 207 -7.51 -37.79 -23.22
N HIS A 208 -7.53 -39.04 -22.76
CA HIS A 208 -8.27 -39.43 -21.56
C HIS A 208 -7.69 -38.81 -20.28
N PHE A 209 -6.37 -38.66 -20.21
CA PHE A 209 -5.67 -38.04 -19.09
C PHE A 209 -6.02 -36.55 -18.94
N LEU A 210 -6.18 -35.83 -20.04
CA LEU A 210 -6.61 -34.43 -20.05
C LEU A 210 -8.06 -34.25 -19.56
N GLN A 211 -8.93 -35.19 -19.89
CA GLN A 211 -10.36 -35.13 -19.57
C GLN A 211 -10.67 -35.69 -18.16
N GLY A 212 -9.81 -36.55 -17.62
CA GLY A 212 -10.02 -37.24 -16.35
C GLY A 212 -9.66 -36.42 -15.09
N GLU A 213 -10.50 -36.53 -14.07
CA GLU A 213 -10.24 -36.02 -12.71
C GLU A 213 -8.94 -36.57 -12.10
N GLU A 214 -8.60 -37.83 -12.40
CA GLU A 214 -7.40 -38.51 -11.91
C GLU A 214 -6.13 -37.98 -12.57
N GLY A 215 -6.17 -37.69 -13.88
CA GLY A 215 -5.02 -37.13 -14.59
C GLY A 215 -4.62 -35.75 -14.06
N LEU A 216 -5.62 -34.91 -13.76
CA LEU A 216 -5.41 -33.62 -13.09
C LEU A 216 -4.81 -33.76 -11.68
N ARG A 217 -5.26 -34.75 -10.89
CA ARG A 217 -4.67 -35.00 -9.55
C ARG A 217 -3.23 -35.47 -9.66
N GLU A 218 -2.96 -36.36 -10.60
CA GLU A 218 -1.60 -36.88 -10.80
C GLU A 218 -0.66 -35.77 -11.29
N LEU A 219 -1.10 -34.93 -12.23
CA LEU A 219 -0.34 -33.74 -12.62
C LEU A 219 -0.09 -32.81 -11.45
N GLN A 220 -1.11 -32.53 -10.64
CA GLN A 220 -0.96 -31.69 -9.47
C GLN A 220 0.10 -32.27 -8.51
N ARG A 221 0.10 -33.60 -8.30
CA ARG A 221 1.08 -34.30 -7.48
C ARG A 221 2.49 -34.22 -8.08
N GLN A 222 2.64 -34.48 -9.37
CA GLN A 222 3.93 -34.42 -10.06
C GLN A 222 4.48 -33.00 -10.09
N VAL A 223 3.65 -32.01 -10.37
CA VAL A 223 4.01 -30.58 -10.31
C VAL A 223 4.42 -30.21 -8.88
N ALA A 224 3.68 -30.63 -7.85
CA ALA A 224 4.06 -30.40 -6.46
C ALA A 224 5.42 -31.02 -6.12
N LEU A 225 5.67 -32.26 -6.55
CA LEU A 225 6.94 -32.94 -6.33
C LEU A 225 8.10 -32.24 -7.05
N MET A 226 7.90 -31.82 -8.30
CA MET A 226 8.90 -31.04 -9.05
C MET A 226 9.18 -29.71 -8.35
N LEU A 227 8.15 -28.97 -7.95
CA LEU A 227 8.28 -27.70 -7.26
C LEU A 227 8.92 -27.82 -5.87
N SER A 228 8.74 -28.96 -5.18
CA SER A 228 9.42 -29.25 -3.91
C SER A 228 10.89 -29.62 -4.08
N LYS A 229 11.28 -30.10 -5.27
CA LYS A 229 12.66 -30.47 -5.60
C LYS A 229 13.45 -29.29 -6.17
N ILE A 230 12.77 -28.27 -6.68
CA ILE A 230 13.40 -26.99 -6.98
C ILE A 230 13.87 -26.43 -5.65
N SER A 231 15.19 -26.39 -5.44
CA SER A 231 15.75 -25.68 -4.32
C SER A 231 15.48 -24.19 -4.56
N TRP A 232 14.55 -23.64 -3.77
CA TRP A 232 14.29 -22.20 -3.76
C TRP A 232 15.41 -21.43 -3.07
N GLU A 233 16.51 -22.11 -2.74
CA GLU A 233 17.71 -21.65 -2.06
C GLU A 233 18.95 -21.63 -2.99
N GLU A 234 19.02 -22.45 -4.05
CA GLU A 234 20.16 -22.39 -4.99
C GLU A 234 20.00 -21.26 -6.00
N GLY A 235 21.13 -20.62 -6.30
CA GLY A 235 21.22 -19.31 -6.92
C GLY A 235 20.51 -19.17 -8.27
N ASP A 236 20.35 -20.24 -9.04
CA ASP A 236 19.75 -20.14 -10.38
C ASP A 236 18.25 -19.86 -10.35
N ALA A 237 17.48 -20.54 -9.48
CA ALA A 237 16.05 -20.32 -9.36
C ALA A 237 15.73 -18.93 -8.77
N ILE A 238 16.49 -18.53 -7.75
CA ILE A 238 16.40 -17.20 -7.13
C ILE A 238 16.75 -16.11 -8.16
N LYS A 239 17.80 -16.31 -8.97
CA LYS A 239 18.23 -15.34 -9.97
C LYS A 239 17.20 -15.16 -11.07
N VAL A 240 16.69 -16.26 -11.65
CA VAL A 240 15.61 -16.19 -12.65
C VAL A 240 14.37 -15.52 -12.05
N PHE A 241 14.06 -15.81 -10.79
CA PHE A 241 12.95 -15.20 -10.08
C PHE A 241 13.15 -13.69 -9.89
N ARG A 242 14.34 -13.25 -9.47
CA ARG A 242 14.70 -11.84 -9.33
C ARG A 242 14.60 -11.08 -10.64
N GLU A 243 15.22 -11.60 -11.69
CA GLU A 243 15.19 -10.98 -13.02
C GLU A 243 13.77 -10.87 -13.56
N THR A 244 12.93 -11.88 -13.31
CA THR A 244 11.52 -11.87 -13.72
C THR A 244 10.72 -10.84 -12.91
N PHE A 245 10.91 -10.80 -11.59
CA PHE A 245 10.23 -9.84 -10.72
C PHE A 245 10.61 -8.39 -11.06
N GLU A 246 11.90 -8.10 -11.23
CA GLU A 246 12.38 -6.80 -11.69
C GLU A 246 11.74 -6.37 -13.02
N ARG A 247 11.63 -7.30 -13.98
CA ARG A 247 11.02 -7.04 -15.28
C ARG A 247 9.53 -6.74 -15.16
N ILE A 248 8.81 -7.47 -14.31
CA ILE A 248 7.38 -7.25 -14.07
C ILE A 248 7.18 -5.88 -13.42
N VAL A 249 7.91 -5.58 -12.34
CA VAL A 249 7.78 -4.29 -11.65
C VAL A 249 8.09 -3.15 -12.62
N ARG A 250 9.19 -3.21 -13.36
CA ARG A 250 9.53 -2.19 -14.37
C ARG A 250 8.39 -1.95 -15.36
N ARG A 251 7.79 -3.02 -15.91
CA ARG A 251 6.69 -2.92 -16.87
C ARG A 251 5.42 -2.32 -16.27
N ILE A 252 5.16 -2.57 -14.99
CA ILE A 252 4.04 -1.95 -14.25
C ILE A 252 4.32 -0.46 -14.08
N LEU A 253 5.54 -0.08 -13.68
CA LEU A 253 5.93 1.32 -13.46
C LEU A 253 5.92 2.15 -14.72
N GLU A 254 6.25 1.58 -15.87
CA GLU A 254 6.17 2.26 -17.17
C GLU A 254 4.72 2.48 -17.63
N ARG A 255 3.75 1.74 -17.09
CA ARG A 255 2.35 1.79 -17.51
C ARG A 255 1.43 2.49 -16.52
N ILE A 256 1.81 2.56 -15.25
CA ILE A 256 1.02 3.17 -14.18
C ILE A 256 1.68 4.48 -13.75
N ASP A 257 0.97 5.59 -13.91
CA ASP A 257 1.37 6.85 -13.27
C ASP A 257 0.95 6.81 -11.79
N LEU A 258 1.91 6.50 -10.92
CA LEU A 258 1.69 6.42 -9.48
C LEU A 258 1.33 7.77 -8.85
N GLY A 259 1.73 8.88 -9.46
CA GLY A 259 1.32 10.22 -9.02
C GLY A 259 -0.16 10.46 -9.30
N GLU A 260 -0.60 10.12 -10.51
CA GLU A 260 -2.02 10.18 -10.88
C GLU A 260 -2.86 9.21 -10.05
N LEU A 261 -2.35 8.01 -9.76
CA LEU A 261 -3.02 7.06 -8.87
C LEU A 261 -3.13 7.61 -7.43
N ALA A 262 -2.08 8.25 -6.91
CA ALA A 262 -2.12 8.90 -5.61
C ALA A 262 -3.13 10.06 -5.60
N LYS A 263 -3.17 10.87 -6.67
CA LYS A 263 -4.16 11.94 -6.83
C LYS A 263 -5.59 11.40 -6.81
N ARG A 264 -5.88 10.35 -7.59
CA ARG A 264 -7.20 9.73 -7.63
C ARG A 264 -7.58 9.10 -6.31
N SER A 265 -6.65 8.36 -5.68
CA SER A 265 -6.88 7.78 -4.36
C SER A 265 -7.17 8.84 -3.29
N LEU A 266 -6.66 10.06 -3.42
CA LEU A 266 -6.99 11.18 -2.54
C LEU A 266 -8.22 11.98 -3.00
N GLY A 267 -8.51 12.01 -4.30
CA GLY A 267 -9.62 12.74 -4.90
C GLY A 267 -10.95 11.99 -4.91
N GLU A 268 -10.91 10.65 -4.91
CA GLU A 268 -12.06 9.73 -4.94
C GLU A 268 -12.60 9.42 -3.54
N VAL A 269 -11.87 9.71 -2.47
CA VAL A 269 -12.45 9.74 -1.12
C VAL A 269 -13.42 10.92 -1.10
N GLU A 270 -14.68 10.69 -0.69
CA GLU A 270 -15.79 11.66 -0.75
C GLU A 270 -15.33 13.11 -0.47
N GLU A 271 -15.80 14.07 -1.27
CA GLU A 271 -15.55 15.50 -1.05
C GLU A 271 -15.81 15.84 0.43
N GLY A 272 -14.74 16.05 1.21
CA GLY A 272 -14.83 16.28 2.66
C GLY A 272 -13.93 15.40 3.53
N ASP A 273 -13.53 14.20 3.11
CA ASP A 273 -12.76 13.28 3.98
C ASP A 273 -11.29 13.69 4.12
N VAL A 274 -10.68 14.16 3.02
CA VAL A 274 -9.32 14.70 3.05
C VAL A 274 -9.30 16.00 3.84
N GLU A 275 -10.29 16.88 3.63
CA GLU A 275 -10.45 18.11 4.40
C GLU A 275 -10.64 17.82 5.89
N ALA A 276 -11.50 16.87 6.25
CA ALA A 276 -11.74 16.48 7.63
C ALA A 276 -10.48 15.88 8.28
N TYR A 277 -9.71 15.09 7.52
CA TYR A 277 -8.44 14.56 8.01
C TYR A 277 -7.40 15.66 8.21
N LEU A 278 -7.24 16.57 7.25
CA LEU A 278 -6.34 17.71 7.37
C LEU A 278 -6.77 18.67 8.50
N GLU A 279 -8.06 18.92 8.66
CA GLU A 279 -8.65 19.72 9.75
C GLU A 279 -8.34 19.08 11.11
N LYS A 280 -8.48 17.75 11.21
CA LYS A 280 -8.13 16.99 12.41
C LYS A 280 -6.63 17.03 12.72
N LEU A 281 -5.76 16.89 11.71
CA LEU A 281 -4.31 17.01 11.90
C LEU A 281 -3.92 18.42 12.33
N ALA A 282 -4.45 19.45 11.69
CA ALA A 282 -4.17 20.82 12.05
C ALA A 282 -4.63 21.14 13.47
N HIS A 283 -5.80 20.66 13.91
CA HIS A 283 -6.20 20.79 15.30
C HIS A 283 -5.20 20.16 16.28
N LYS A 284 -4.66 18.98 15.95
CA LYS A 284 -3.66 18.32 16.80
C LYS A 284 -2.33 19.06 16.82
N TYR A 285 -1.80 19.48 15.67
CA TYR A 285 -0.46 20.05 15.56
C TYR A 285 -0.40 21.56 15.85
N LEU A 286 -1.48 22.30 15.56
CA LEU A 286 -1.55 23.74 15.81
C LEU A 286 -2.08 24.09 17.20
N PHE A 287 -2.51 23.10 17.99
CA PHE A 287 -2.94 23.27 19.38
C PHE A 287 -1.96 24.12 20.20
N TRP A 288 -0.66 23.81 20.09
CA TRP A 288 0.35 24.57 20.84
C TRP A 288 0.42 26.02 20.41
N ILE A 289 0.20 26.33 19.13
CA ILE A 289 0.14 27.71 18.63
C ILE A 289 -1.08 28.43 19.24
N GLU A 290 -2.23 27.74 19.36
CA GLU A 290 -3.41 28.31 20.04
C GLU A 290 -3.11 28.64 21.51
N MET A 291 -2.41 27.74 22.20
CA MET A 291 -1.99 27.92 23.58
C MET A 291 -0.95 29.04 23.75
N TRP A 292 0.05 29.10 22.88
CA TRP A 292 1.07 30.15 22.87
C TRP A 292 0.47 31.53 22.60
N GLY A 293 -0.56 31.63 21.75
CA GLY A 293 -1.29 32.88 21.54
C GLY A 293 -1.84 33.44 22.86
N GLY A 294 -2.40 32.57 23.71
CA GLY A 294 -2.85 32.95 25.05
C GLY A 294 -1.73 33.36 25.99
N ILE A 295 -0.65 32.59 26.03
CA ILE A 295 0.50 32.88 26.90
C ILE A 295 1.16 34.21 26.51
N VAL A 296 1.41 34.43 25.22
CA VAL A 296 1.98 35.69 24.71
C VAL A 296 1.05 36.86 24.97
N GLY A 297 -0.26 36.69 24.73
CA GLY A 297 -1.27 37.68 25.09
C GLY A 297 -1.24 38.04 26.57
N ALA A 298 -1.15 37.04 27.45
CA ALA A 298 -1.04 37.24 28.89
C ALA A 298 0.24 37.99 29.30
N ILE A 299 1.38 37.67 28.69
CA ILE A 299 2.66 38.37 28.91
C ILE A 299 2.55 39.84 28.48
N ILE A 300 1.97 40.11 27.30
CA ILE A 300 1.73 41.48 26.84
C ILE A 300 0.82 42.23 27.83
N GLY A 301 -0.26 41.58 28.27
CA GLY A 301 -1.17 42.13 29.28
C GLY A 301 -0.48 42.40 30.61
N LEU A 302 0.49 41.57 31.02
CA LEU A 302 1.30 41.78 32.21
C LEU A 302 2.16 43.04 32.08
N PHE A 303 2.87 43.20 30.96
CA PHE A 303 3.68 44.40 30.71
C PHE A 303 2.84 45.67 30.62
N MET A 304 1.68 45.62 29.96
CA MET A 304 0.73 46.73 29.94
C MET A 304 0.21 47.05 31.35
N GLY A 305 -0.12 46.02 32.12
CA GLY A 305 -0.65 46.14 33.48
C GLY A 305 0.32 46.70 34.50
N ILE A 306 1.63 46.44 34.36
CA ILE A 306 2.67 46.99 35.24
C ILE A 306 2.66 48.53 35.24
N TRP A 307 2.35 49.15 34.10
CA TRP A 307 2.23 50.61 33.99
C TRP A 307 1.11 51.21 34.84
N PHE A 308 0.10 50.42 35.20
CA PHE A 308 -1.02 50.85 36.03
C PHE A 308 -0.79 50.62 37.54
N VAL A 309 0.23 49.82 37.89
CA VAL A 309 0.54 49.44 39.28
C VAL A 309 1.67 50.28 39.88
N ILE A 310 2.56 50.81 39.04
CA ILE A 310 3.66 51.74 39.41
C ILE A 310 3.12 53.15 39.56
#